data_AF-A0A1Q8BKA2-F1
#
_entry.id   AF-A0A1Q8BKA2-F1
#
_cell.length_a   1.000
_cell.length_b   1.000
_cell.length_c   1.000
_cell.angle_alpha   90.00
_cell.angle_beta   90.00
_cell.angle_gamma   90.00
#
_symmetry.space_group_name_H-M   'P 1'
#
loop_
_entity.id
_entity.type
_entity.pdbx_description
1 polymer ?
#
loop_
_entity_poly.entity_id
_entity_poly.type
_entity_poly.pdbx_seq_one_letter_code
_entity_poly.pdbx_strand_id
1 'polypeptide(L)'
;MVGLLALGLVLVNVLGSGKPHVSAQQAVAIARPQIDFKPEDHQIRFVRQGIPPRGYWVVSFFIRRQSGGYKRVTVVLLDAATGKVTEVRRST
;
A
#
# COMPACT_ATOMS: atom_id res chain seq x y z
N MET A 1 -28.80 -1.88 -1.47
CA MET A 1 -27.76 -2.64 -0.75
C MET A 1 -26.70 -1.65 -0.30
N VAL A 2 -26.76 -1.22 0.96
CA VAL A 2 -25.79 -0.28 1.55
C VAL A 2 -24.55 -1.08 1.92
N GLY A 3 -23.51 -1.00 1.09
CA GLY A 3 -22.21 -1.65 1.33
C GLY A 3 -21.34 -0.80 2.24
N LEU A 4 -21.68 -0.77 3.53
CA LEU A 4 -20.87 -0.17 4.57
C LEU A 4 -19.70 -1.12 4.87
N LEU A 5 -18.47 -0.78 4.45
CA LEU A 5 -17.29 -1.57 4.83
C LEU A 5 -16.13 -0.68 5.28
N ALA A 6 -16.17 -0.46 6.60
CA ALA A 6 -15.09 -0.24 7.57
C ALA A 6 -13.82 0.48 7.07
N LEU A 7 -13.78 1.78 7.36
CA LEU A 7 -12.58 2.61 7.34
C LEU A 7 -11.66 2.21 8.50
N GLY A 8 -10.68 1.33 8.25
CA GLY A 8 -9.65 0.96 9.23
C GLY A 8 -8.67 2.11 9.48
N LEU A 9 -8.97 2.97 10.45
CA LEU A 9 -8.14 4.13 10.81
C LEU A 9 -7.06 3.70 11.82
N VAL A 10 -5.87 3.34 11.33
CA VAL A 10 -4.68 3.21 12.20
C VAL A 10 -4.10 4.60 12.40
N LEU A 11 -4.35 5.21 13.57
CA LEU A 11 -3.78 6.50 13.98
C LEU A 11 -2.39 6.29 14.58
N VAL A 12 -1.33 6.61 13.83
CA VAL A 12 0.03 6.76 14.38
C VAL A 12 0.34 8.25 14.59
N ASN A 13 0.80 8.59 15.80
CA ASN A 13 1.08 9.96 16.23
C ASN A 13 2.12 10.67 15.35
N VAL A 14 1.83 11.94 15.05
CA VAL A 14 2.65 12.86 14.24
C VAL A 14 3.74 13.46 15.12
N LEU A 15 5.02 13.21 14.82
CA LEU A 15 6.15 14.16 14.99
C LEU A 15 7.46 13.61 14.40
N GLY A 16 7.94 14.29 13.36
CA GLY A 16 9.35 14.59 13.10
C GLY A 16 10.38 13.45 13.00
N SER A 17 10.74 13.07 11.77
CA SER A 17 12.12 12.92 11.27
C SER A 17 12.08 12.28 9.88
N GLY A 18 13.00 12.63 8.98
CA GLY A 18 13.01 12.20 7.56
C GLY A 18 13.19 10.70 7.29
N LYS A 19 12.95 9.83 8.27
CA LYS A 19 12.90 8.37 8.16
C LYS A 19 11.45 7.90 8.00
N PRO A 20 11.16 6.87 7.20
CA PRO A 20 9.84 6.23 7.21
C PRO A 20 9.51 5.79 8.64
N HIS A 21 8.46 6.34 9.23
CA HIS A 21 8.02 5.91 10.55
C HIS A 21 7.36 4.53 10.45
N VAL A 22 6.68 4.28 9.32
CA VAL A 22 6.16 2.98 8.96
C VAL A 22 7.26 2.17 8.27
N SER A 23 7.58 1.01 8.81
CA SER A 23 8.54 0.09 8.19
C SER A 23 7.97 -0.55 6.92
N ALA A 24 8.84 -1.10 6.07
CA ALA A 24 8.41 -1.84 4.88
C ALA A 24 7.44 -2.98 5.25
N GLN A 25 7.73 -3.74 6.31
CA GLN A 25 6.88 -4.84 6.77
C GLN A 25 5.53 -4.34 7.28
N GLN A 26 5.50 -3.23 8.03
CA GLN A 26 4.25 -2.61 8.48
C GLN A 26 3.43 -2.10 7.29
N ALA A 27 4.06 -1.51 6.28
CA ALA A 27 3.37 -1.07 5.07
C ALA A 27 2.71 -2.25 4.33
N VAL A 28 3.39 -3.40 4.21
CA VAL A 28 2.79 -4.62 3.64
C VAL A 28 1.61 -5.09 4.48
N ALA A 29 1.74 -5.10 5.81
CA ALA A 29 0.66 -5.49 6.72
C ALA A 29 -0.57 -4.58 6.62
N ILE A 30 -0.37 -3.26 6.50
CA ILE A 30 -1.47 -2.28 6.31
C ILE A 30 -2.10 -2.41 4.92
N ALA A 31 -1.30 -2.74 3.90
CA ALA A 31 -1.75 -2.87 2.52
C ALA A 31 -2.48 -4.21 2.25
N ARG A 32 -2.15 -5.29 2.98
CA ARG A 32 -2.68 -6.64 2.75
C ARG A 32 -4.21 -6.75 2.85
N PRO A 33 -4.91 -6.05 3.75
CA PRO A 33 -6.38 -6.02 3.80
C PRO A 33 -7.04 -5.29 2.62
N GLN A 34 -6.29 -4.51 1.83
CA GLN A 34 -6.83 -3.72 0.71
C GLN A 34 -7.07 -4.56 -0.56
N ILE A 35 -6.57 -5.79 -0.57
CA ILE A 35 -6.74 -6.74 -1.66
C ILE A 35 -7.74 -7.84 -1.29
N ASP A 36 -8.52 -8.26 -2.28
CA ASP A 36 -9.56 -9.29 -2.16
C ASP A 36 -9.09 -10.68 -2.63
N PHE A 37 -7.79 -10.84 -2.88
CA PHE A 37 -7.20 -12.08 -3.35
C PHE A 37 -6.01 -12.51 -2.47
N LYS A 38 -5.61 -13.78 -2.62
CA LYS A 38 -4.35 -14.29 -2.08
C LYS A 38 -3.27 -14.01 -3.13
N PRO A 39 -2.33 -13.08 -2.87
CA PRO A 39 -1.25 -12.82 -3.81
C PRO A 39 -0.28 -13.99 -3.82
N GLU A 40 0.34 -14.25 -4.96
CA GLU A 40 1.45 -15.20 -5.06
C GLU A 40 2.72 -14.59 -4.47
N ASP A 41 2.91 -13.29 -4.73
CA ASP A 41 4.06 -12.54 -4.26
C ASP A 41 3.72 -11.04 -4.20
N HIS A 42 4.62 -10.25 -3.62
CA HIS A 42 4.48 -8.82 -3.49
C HIS A 42 5.80 -8.08 -3.73
N GLN A 43 5.70 -6.83 -4.14
CA GLN A 43 6.81 -5.91 -4.25
C GLN A 43 6.53 -4.68 -3.41
N ILE A 44 7.58 -4.14 -2.82
CA ILE A 44 7.50 -2.91 -2.02
C ILE A 44 8.60 -1.94 -2.45
N ARG A 45 8.25 -0.66 -2.58
CA ARG A 45 9.21 0.40 -2.89
C ARG A 45 8.88 1.66 -2.09
N PHE A 46 9.92 2.32 -1.57
CA PHE A 46 9.82 3.66 -1.03
C PHE A 46 10.01 4.70 -2.14
N VAL A 47 9.13 5.69 -2.21
CA VAL A 47 9.22 6.80 -3.15
C VAL A 47 8.99 8.13 -2.43
N ARG A 48 9.57 9.22 -2.95
CA ARG A 48 9.25 10.57 -2.50
C ARG A 48 8.51 11.30 -3.60
N GLN A 49 7.37 11.90 -3.29
CA GLN A 49 6.50 12.57 -4.28
C GLN A 49 5.86 13.84 -3.69
N GLY A 50 5.51 14.79 -4.56
CA GLY A 50 4.87 16.07 -4.20
C GLY A 50 5.85 17.19 -3.83
N ILE A 51 5.30 18.38 -3.59
CA ILE A 51 6.02 19.59 -3.14
C ILE A 51 5.25 20.16 -1.93
N PRO A 52 5.84 20.19 -0.72
CA PRO A 52 7.14 19.63 -0.35
C PRO A 52 7.16 18.09 -0.47
N PRO A 53 8.35 17.47 -0.67
CA PRO A 53 8.45 16.03 -0.90
C PRO A 53 8.03 15.22 0.33
N ARG A 54 7.03 14.35 0.14
CA ARG A 54 6.55 13.39 1.16
C ARG A 54 6.94 11.97 0.78
N GLY A 55 7.26 11.15 1.78
CA GLY A 55 7.61 9.74 1.60
C GLY A 55 6.37 8.86 1.51
N TYR A 56 6.36 7.93 0.57
CA TYR A 56 5.30 6.96 0.38
C TYR A 56 5.85 5.55 0.19
N TRP A 57 5.12 4.57 0.68
CA TRP A 57 5.30 3.16 0.35
C TRP A 57 4.36 2.79 -0.79
N VAL A 58 4.92 2.20 -1.84
CA VAL A 58 4.18 1.58 -2.93
C VAL A 58 4.25 0.08 -2.71
N VAL A 59 3.12 -0.55 -2.41
CA VAL A 59 3.01 -2.01 -2.22
C VAL A 59 2.19 -2.60 -3.35
N SER A 60 2.83 -3.45 -4.15
CA SER A 60 2.20 -4.13 -5.28
C SER A 60 2.01 -5.60 -4.95
N PHE A 61 0.77 -6.05 -4.89
CA PHE A 61 0.40 -7.45 -4.75
C PHE A 61 0.01 -8.01 -6.10
N PHE A 62 0.49 -9.21 -6.46
CA PHE A 62 0.21 -9.77 -7.78
C PHE A 62 0.06 -11.28 -7.81
N ILE A 63 -0.60 -11.75 -8.87
CA ILE A 63 -0.66 -13.14 -9.32
C ILE A 63 -0.01 -13.17 -10.70
N ARG A 64 0.96 -14.04 -10.94
CA ARG A 64 1.65 -14.16 -12.23
C ARG A 64 0.80 -14.99 -13.20
N ARG A 65 0.93 -14.75 -14.50
CA ARG A 65 0.46 -15.68 -15.53
C ARG A 65 1.56 -16.66 -15.88
N GLN A 66 1.19 -17.90 -16.22
CA GLN A 66 2.14 -18.91 -16.72
C GLN A 66 2.86 -18.44 -18.00
N SER A 67 2.19 -17.65 -18.83
CA SER A 67 2.73 -17.06 -20.07
C SER A 67 3.64 -15.84 -19.85
N GLY A 68 3.93 -15.47 -18.60
CA GLY A 68 4.56 -14.20 -18.26
C GLY A 68 3.55 -13.05 -18.07
N GLY A 69 3.98 -12.03 -17.32
CA GLY A 69 3.13 -10.90 -16.91
C GLY A 69 2.26 -11.18 -15.69
N TYR A 70 1.30 -10.29 -15.44
CA TYR A 70 0.42 -10.35 -14.27
C TYR A 70 -1.01 -10.75 -14.67
N LYS A 71 -1.59 -11.70 -13.95
CA LYS A 71 -3.02 -12.08 -14.04
C LYS A 71 -3.89 -11.10 -13.27
N ARG A 72 -3.35 -10.56 -12.18
CA ARG A 72 -3.98 -9.57 -11.33
C ARG A 72 -2.88 -8.82 -10.62
N VAL A 73 -3.00 -7.50 -10.53
CA VAL A 73 -2.12 -6.67 -9.72
C VAL A 73 -2.95 -5.63 -8.99
N THR A 74 -2.64 -5.42 -7.71
CA THR A 74 -3.18 -4.30 -6.95
C THR A 74 -2.04 -3.55 -6.32
N VAL A 75 -1.98 -2.25 -6.60
CA VAL A 75 -0.98 -1.33 -6.08
C VAL A 75 -1.64 -0.48 -5.00
N VAL A 76 -1.07 -0.49 -3.82
CA VAL A 76 -1.51 0.29 -2.67
C VAL A 76 -0.43 1.33 -2.39
N LEU A 77 -0.82 2.61 -2.38
CA LEU A 77 0.02 3.72 -1.99
C LEU A 77 -0.30 4.09 -0.54
N LEU A 78 0.73 4.17 0.30
CA LEU A 78 0.61 4.52 1.71
C LEU A 78 1.55 5.67 2.02
N ASP A 79 1.10 6.62 2.82
CA ASP A 79 1.98 7.64 3.39
C ASP A 79 2.95 6.98 4.38
N ALA A 80 4.25 7.16 4.18
CA ALA A 80 5.28 6.45 4.93
C ALA A 80 5.50 6.99 6.35
N ALA A 81 4.96 8.17 6.66
CA ALA A 81 5.00 8.74 8.00
C ALA A 81 3.79 8.29 8.82
N THR A 82 2.63 8.16 8.20
CA THR A 82 1.35 7.93 8.90
C THR A 82 0.73 6.56 8.66
N GLY A 83 1.19 5.80 7.68
CA GLY A 83 0.57 4.53 7.28
C GLY A 83 -0.80 4.69 6.62
N LYS A 84 -1.26 5.92 6.38
CA LYS A 84 -2.54 6.19 5.73
C LYS A 84 -2.49 5.71 4.29
N VAL A 85 -3.45 4.87 3.90
CA VAL A 85 -3.67 4.49 2.50
C VAL A 85 -4.18 5.72 1.75
N THR A 86 -3.45 6.14 0.72
CA THR A 86 -3.78 7.32 -0.10
C THR A 86 -4.38 6.92 -1.44
N GLU A 87 -3.96 5.78 -2.00
CA GLU A 87 -4.47 5.28 -3.27
C GLU A 87 -4.50 3.75 -3.27
N VAL A 88 -5.52 3.16 -3.90
CA VAL A 88 -5.57 1.73 -4.24
C VAL A 88 -5.93 1.61 -5.71
N ARG A 89 -4.98 1.14 -6.51
CA ARG A 89 -5.13 0.93 -7.95
C ARG A 89 -5.20 -0.55 -8.24
N ARG A 90 -6.30 -1.00 -8.85
CA ARG A 90 -6.53 -2.39 -9.24
C ARG A 90 -6.39 -2.52 -10.75
N SER A 91 -5.67 -3.54 -11.20
CA SER A 91 -5.58 -3.92 -12.61
C SER A 91 -5.74 -5.43 -12.75
N THR A 92 -6.51 -5.84 -13.75
CA THR A 92 -6.88 -7.24 -14.02
C THR A 92 -6.39 -7.66 -15.40
#